data_AF-A0A7S0WAL9-F1
#
_entry.id   AF-A0A7S0WAL9-F1
#
_cell.length_a   1.000
_cell.length_b   1.000
_cell.length_c   1.000
_cell.angle_alpha   90.00
_cell.angle_beta   90.00
_cell.angle_gamma   90.00
#
_symmetry.space_group_name_H-M   'P 1'
#
loop_
_entity.id
_entity.type
_entity.pdbx_description
1 polymer ?
#
loop_
_entity_poly.entity_id
_entity_poly.type
_entity_poly.pdbx_seq_one_letter_code
_entity_poly.pdbx_strand_id
1 'polypeptide(L)'
;GLVRGIKAACYAPSKRRSPQVYISGCAVNSQAAHRAGLVCRHVGTQWVDPAMIRQDLENRKGRAAWWGAEHPAFLSREGLFAGKAQAMARSDIVVVCASDEYAGSRVCMAECEHALDHLGLRGVVCAVG
;
A
#
# COMPACT_ATOMS: atom_id res chain seq x y z
N GLY A 1 26.61 -15.01 -23.81
CA GLY A 1 26.67 -13.54 -23.87
C GLY A 1 25.29 -12.98 -24.11
N LEU A 2 24.90 -12.05 -23.24
CA LEU A 2 23.79 -11.08 -23.34
C LEU A 2 22.32 -11.57 -23.41
N VAL A 3 21.74 -11.56 -22.20
CA VAL A 3 20.37 -11.22 -21.78
C VAL A 3 19.47 -10.62 -22.88
N ARG A 4 18.45 -11.39 -23.28
CA ARG A 4 17.30 -10.92 -24.05
C ARG A 4 16.32 -10.18 -23.14
N GLY A 5 16.24 -8.87 -23.33
CA GLY A 5 14.98 -8.13 -23.40
C GLY A 5 14.05 -8.16 -22.19
N ILE A 6 14.46 -7.56 -21.06
CA ILE A 6 13.49 -6.95 -20.15
C ILE A 6 13.18 -5.57 -20.72
N LYS A 7 12.09 -5.46 -21.50
CA LYS A 7 11.51 -4.15 -21.81
C LYS A 7 10.94 -3.62 -20.49
N ALA A 8 11.65 -2.69 -19.87
CA ALA A 8 11.08 -1.81 -18.87
C ALA A 8 9.83 -1.17 -19.50
N ALA A 9 8.65 -1.55 -19.04
CA ALA A 9 7.43 -0.87 -19.40
C ALA A 9 7.51 0.52 -18.79
N CYS A 10 8.03 1.50 -19.54
CA CYS A 10 7.85 2.91 -19.22
C CYS A 10 6.35 3.19 -19.27
N TYR A 11 5.70 3.14 -18.10
CA TYR A 11 4.30 3.50 -17.96
C TYR A 11 4.17 5.00 -18.21
N ALA A 12 3.63 5.35 -19.38
CA ALA A 12 3.25 6.73 -19.67
C ALA A 12 2.10 7.13 -18.73
N PRO A 13 2.17 8.28 -18.04
CA PRO A 13 1.11 8.74 -17.16
C PRO A 13 -0.17 8.96 -17.96
N SER A 14 -1.22 8.18 -17.66
CA SER A 14 -2.49 8.23 -18.38
C SER A 14 -3.21 9.56 -18.13
N LYS A 15 -3.80 10.14 -19.18
CA LYS A 15 -4.58 11.38 -19.12
C LYS A 15 -5.74 11.25 -18.12
N ARG A 16 -5.64 11.98 -17.00
CA ARG A 16 -6.67 12.32 -16.00
C ARG A 16 -7.55 11.16 -15.51
N ARG A 17 -6.97 10.29 -14.68
CA ARG A 17 -7.73 9.52 -13.67
C ARG A 17 -7.61 10.21 -12.32
N SER A 18 -8.66 10.17 -11.49
CA SER A 18 -8.57 10.62 -10.10
C SER A 18 -7.37 9.95 -9.43
N PRO A 19 -6.55 10.68 -8.64
CA PRO A 19 -5.33 10.11 -8.08
C PRO A 19 -5.66 8.88 -7.26
N GLN A 20 -5.07 7.74 -7.64
CA GLN A 20 -5.19 6.54 -6.82
C GLN A 20 -4.18 6.64 -5.69
N VAL A 21 -4.63 6.29 -4.49
CA VAL A 21 -3.81 6.32 -3.29
C VAL A 21 -3.41 4.90 -2.96
N TYR A 22 -2.12 4.65 -2.77
CA TYR A 22 -1.63 3.42 -2.20
C TYR A 22 -1.46 3.61 -0.69
N ILE A 23 -1.98 2.70 0.11
CA ILE A 23 -1.83 2.71 1.57
C ILE A 23 -0.85 1.61 1.94
N SER A 24 0.32 2.01 2.39
CA SER A 24 1.37 1.15 2.92
C SER A 24 1.26 1.10 4.44
N GLY A 25 1.10 -0.10 5.00
CA GLY A 25 0.97 -0.30 6.44
C GLY A 25 1.28 -1.74 6.82
N CYS A 26 1.54 -1.97 8.11
CA CYS A 26 1.73 -3.33 8.63
C CYS A 26 0.37 -3.99 8.85
N ALA A 27 0.30 -5.32 8.75
CA ALA A 27 -0.94 -6.06 8.97
C ALA A 27 -1.52 -5.86 10.38
N VAL A 28 -0.64 -5.62 11.38
CA VAL A 28 -1.04 -5.33 12.77
C VAL A 28 -1.66 -3.94 12.95
N ASN A 29 -1.49 -3.03 11.99
CA ASN A 29 -2.16 -1.73 12.02
C ASN A 29 -3.64 -1.83 11.64
N SER A 30 -4.16 -3.04 11.40
CA SER A 30 -5.58 -3.26 11.09
C SER A 30 -6.37 -3.79 12.28
N GLN A 31 -7.38 -3.01 12.69
CA GLN A 31 -8.40 -3.40 13.64
C GLN A 31 -9.25 -4.56 13.12
N ALA A 32 -9.51 -4.62 11.80
CA ALA A 32 -10.24 -5.72 11.19
C ALA A 32 -9.47 -7.04 11.29
N ALA A 33 -8.17 -7.04 10.98
CA ALA A 33 -7.32 -8.22 11.12
C ALA A 33 -7.24 -8.69 12.59
N HIS A 34 -7.16 -7.75 13.54
CA HIS A 34 -7.17 -8.07 14.97
C HIS A 34 -8.50 -8.67 15.43
N ARG A 35 -9.64 -8.07 15.04
CA ARG A 35 -10.99 -8.60 15.34
C ARG A 35 -11.22 -9.98 14.74
N ALA A 36 -10.63 -10.26 13.58
CA ALA A 36 -10.67 -11.57 12.94
C ALA A 36 -9.70 -12.60 13.55
N GLY A 37 -8.90 -12.22 14.56
CA GLY A 37 -7.90 -13.10 15.17
C GLY A 37 -6.70 -13.42 14.28
N LEU A 38 -6.51 -12.68 13.19
CA LEU A 38 -5.40 -12.88 12.24
C LEU A 38 -4.08 -12.28 12.75
N VAL A 39 -4.17 -11.32 13.68
CA VAL A 39 -3.03 -10.74 14.39
C VAL A 39 -3.34 -10.67 15.89
N CYS A 40 -2.33 -10.85 16.73
CA CYS A 40 -2.48 -10.88 18.18
C CYS A 40 -2.65 -9.51 18.84
N ARG A 41 -2.38 -8.43 18.11
CA ARG A 41 -2.49 -7.05 18.59
C ARG A 41 -2.87 -6.10 17.47
N HIS A 42 -3.57 -5.04 17.85
CA HIS A 42 -3.78 -3.85 17.03
C HIS A 42 -2.97 -2.69 17.61
N VAL A 43 -2.23 -2.01 16.74
CA VAL A 43 -1.45 -0.80 17.05
C VAL A 43 -2.05 0.38 16.28
N GLY A 44 -2.31 1.48 16.98
CA GLY A 44 -2.97 2.68 16.47
C GLY A 44 -4.32 3.00 17.10
N THR A 45 -4.88 4.14 16.69
CA THR A 45 -6.30 4.48 16.94
C THR A 45 -7.16 4.08 15.74
N GLN A 46 -8.47 3.97 15.92
CA GLN A 46 -9.42 3.72 14.83
C GLN A 46 -9.33 4.73 13.67
N TRP A 47 -8.82 5.94 13.91
CA TRP A 47 -8.73 7.00 12.89
C TRP A 47 -7.53 6.85 11.95
N VAL A 48 -6.55 6.06 12.37
CA VAL A 48 -5.32 5.80 11.60
C VAL A 48 -5.21 4.35 11.13
N ASP A 49 -6.30 3.60 11.29
CA ASP A 49 -6.47 2.29 10.71
C ASP A 49 -6.47 2.42 9.16
N PRO A 50 -5.63 1.65 8.44
CA PRO A 50 -5.56 1.70 6.98
C PRO A 50 -6.90 1.48 6.27
N ALA A 51 -7.79 0.66 6.80
CA ALA A 51 -9.13 0.43 6.26
C ALA A 51 -10.02 1.67 6.42
N MET A 52 -9.93 2.33 7.58
CA MET A 52 -10.66 3.58 7.83
C MET A 52 -10.15 4.72 6.94
N ILE A 53 -8.83 4.82 6.76
CA ILE A 53 -8.22 5.77 5.83
C ILE A 53 -8.71 5.50 4.40
N ARG A 54 -8.73 4.23 3.96
CA ARG A 54 -9.27 3.84 2.66
C ARG A 54 -10.73 4.25 2.51
N GLN A 55 -11.56 3.89 3.50
CA GLN A 55 -12.99 4.20 3.50
C GLN A 55 -13.24 5.72 3.44
N ASP A 56 -12.44 6.52 4.16
CA ASP A 56 -12.55 7.98 4.12
C ASP A 56 -12.16 8.56 2.75
N LEU A 57 -11.06 8.08 2.16
CA LEU A 57 -10.59 8.49 0.84
C LEU A 57 -11.61 8.14 -0.25
N GLU A 58 -12.19 6.95 -0.19
CA GLU A 58 -13.19 6.48 -1.15
C GLU A 58 -14.51 7.24 -0.98
N ASN A 59 -15.07 7.26 0.24
CA ASN A 59 -16.41 7.78 0.48
C ASN A 59 -16.47 9.30 0.53
N ARG A 60 -15.51 9.97 1.17
CA ARG A 60 -15.57 11.43 1.37
C ARG A 60 -14.87 12.21 0.26
N LYS A 61 -13.89 11.61 -0.41
CA LYS A 61 -13.06 12.31 -1.40
C LYS A 61 -13.22 11.77 -2.82
N GLY A 62 -13.96 10.68 -3.02
CA GLY A 62 -14.14 10.07 -4.35
C GLY A 62 -12.82 9.61 -4.96
N ARG A 63 -11.85 9.21 -4.13
CA ARG A 63 -10.53 8.77 -4.54
C ARG A 63 -10.41 7.26 -4.34
N ALA A 64 -10.02 6.55 -5.38
CA ALA A 64 -9.72 5.13 -5.26
C ALA A 64 -8.49 4.97 -4.36
N ALA A 65 -8.60 4.10 -3.36
CA ALA A 65 -7.50 3.79 -2.44
C ALA A 65 -7.26 2.28 -2.40
N TRP A 66 -5.99 1.90 -2.39
CA TRP A 66 -5.54 0.52 -2.38
C TRP A 66 -4.84 0.23 -1.07
N TRP A 67 -5.24 -0.82 -0.37
CA TRP A 67 -4.54 -1.29 0.82
C TRP A 67 -4.14 -2.76 0.68
N GLY A 68 -2.83 -3.02 0.77
CA GLY A 68 -2.23 -4.30 0.41
C GLY A 68 -2.55 -5.47 1.34
N ALA A 69 -3.12 -5.25 2.53
CA ALA A 69 -3.44 -6.33 3.47
C ALA A 69 -4.88 -6.86 3.34
N GLU A 70 -5.76 -6.17 2.61
CA GLU A 70 -7.19 -6.46 2.55
C GLU A 70 -7.62 -7.32 1.34
N HIS A 71 -6.68 -7.66 0.46
CA HIS A 71 -7.03 -8.27 -0.83
C HIS A 71 -6.52 -9.72 -0.97
N PRO A 72 -7.21 -10.70 -0.36
CA PRO A 72 -6.90 -12.13 -0.52
C PRO A 72 -6.91 -12.59 -1.98
N ALA A 73 -7.66 -11.90 -2.85
CA ALA A 73 -7.72 -12.21 -4.29
C ALA A 73 -6.38 -12.03 -5.03
N PHE A 74 -5.41 -11.32 -4.47
CA PHE A 74 -4.05 -11.18 -5.05
C PHE A 74 -3.06 -12.23 -4.52
N LEU A 75 -3.46 -13.04 -3.54
CA LEU A 75 -2.67 -14.17 -3.06
C LEU A 75 -2.72 -15.38 -4.01
N SER A 76 -3.65 -15.42 -4.97
CA SER A 76 -3.99 -16.67 -5.68
C SER A 76 -3.59 -16.77 -7.16
N ARG A 77 -3.04 -15.72 -7.80
CA ARG A 77 -2.61 -15.81 -9.23
C ARG A 77 -1.25 -15.23 -9.61
N GLU A 78 -0.84 -14.09 -9.06
CA GLU A 78 0.47 -13.45 -9.38
C GLU A 78 1.37 -13.26 -8.14
N GLY A 79 0.87 -13.59 -6.95
CA GLY A 79 1.54 -13.39 -5.67
C GLY A 79 1.35 -11.99 -5.10
N LEU A 80 1.41 -11.88 -3.77
CA LEU A 80 1.17 -10.64 -3.01
C LEU A 80 1.99 -9.44 -3.54
N PHE A 81 3.25 -9.70 -3.89
CA PHE A 81 4.19 -8.65 -4.32
C PHE A 81 3.83 -8.06 -5.68
N ALA A 82 3.42 -8.89 -6.65
CA ALA A 82 3.01 -8.42 -7.98
C ALA A 82 1.74 -7.56 -7.91
N GLY A 83 0.77 -7.97 -7.07
CA GLY A 83 -0.43 -7.19 -6.83
C GLY A 83 -0.14 -5.81 -6.21
N LYS A 84 0.75 -5.77 -5.21
CA LYS A 84 1.20 -4.51 -4.60
C LYS A 84 1.95 -3.62 -5.60
N ALA A 85 2.86 -4.18 -6.39
CA ALA A 85 3.60 -3.44 -7.41
C ALA A 85 2.65 -2.83 -8.46
N GLN A 86 1.64 -3.58 -8.91
CA GLN A 86 0.64 -3.07 -9.84
C GLN A 86 -0.23 -1.96 -9.22
N ALA A 87 -0.60 -2.07 -7.95
CA ALA A 87 -1.34 -1.04 -7.24
C ALA A 87 -0.52 0.24 -7.07
N MET A 88 0.76 0.11 -6.70
CA MET A 88 1.69 1.25 -6.61
C MET A 88 1.89 1.92 -7.97
N ALA A 89 2.10 1.16 -9.05
CA ALA A 89 2.28 1.70 -10.40
C ALA A 89 1.04 2.46 -10.94
N ARG A 90 -0.14 2.24 -10.36
CA ARG A 90 -1.39 2.94 -10.71
C ARG A 90 -1.72 4.10 -9.78
N SER A 91 -0.91 4.30 -8.74
CA SER A 91 -1.10 5.31 -7.72
C SER A 91 -0.21 6.52 -7.98
N ASP A 92 -0.63 7.68 -7.48
CA ASP A 92 0.15 8.93 -7.54
C ASP A 92 0.64 9.35 -6.14
N ILE A 93 0.02 8.80 -5.10
CA ILE A 93 0.25 9.11 -3.70
C ILE A 93 0.41 7.80 -2.95
N VAL A 94 1.38 7.76 -2.03
CA VAL A 94 1.49 6.70 -1.02
C VAL A 94 1.25 7.29 0.37
N VAL A 95 0.29 6.73 1.09
CA VAL A 95 0.08 6.97 2.53
C VAL A 95 0.83 5.89 3.29
N VAL A 96 1.78 6.28 4.13
CA VAL A 96 2.61 5.38 4.94
C VAL A 96 2.10 5.42 6.37
N CYS A 97 1.50 4.32 6.83
CA CYS A 97 1.10 4.10 8.22
C CYS A 97 2.31 3.60 9.03
N ALA A 98 3.14 4.54 9.50
CA ALA A 98 4.40 4.28 10.16
C ALA A 98 4.21 3.94 11.65
N SER A 99 4.59 2.73 12.04
CA SER A 99 4.66 2.21 13.42
C SER A 99 6.01 1.56 13.68
N ASP A 100 6.30 1.22 14.94
CA ASP A 100 7.49 0.43 15.28
C ASP A 100 7.49 -0.92 14.54
N GLU A 101 6.32 -1.53 14.37
CA GLU A 101 6.17 -2.78 13.60
C GLU A 101 6.39 -2.59 12.11
N TYR A 102 5.98 -1.45 11.58
CA TYR A 102 6.28 -1.08 10.19
C TYR A 102 7.79 -0.91 9.99
N ALA A 103 8.44 -0.16 10.88
CA ALA A 103 9.88 0.09 10.83
C ALA A 103 10.71 -1.18 11.01
N GLY A 104 10.23 -2.12 11.84
CA GLY A 104 10.84 -3.43 12.04
C GLY A 104 10.59 -4.43 10.89
N SER A 105 9.65 -4.15 9.99
CA SER A 105 9.29 -5.05 8.89
C SER A 105 10.09 -4.71 7.63
N ARG A 106 11.07 -5.57 7.30
CA ARG A 106 11.85 -5.44 6.05
C ARG A 106 10.98 -5.42 4.79
N VAL A 107 9.84 -6.12 4.83
CA VAL A 107 8.89 -6.15 3.70
C VAL A 107 8.19 -4.80 3.56
N CYS A 108 7.69 -4.23 4.66
CA CYS A 108 7.03 -2.92 4.65
C CYS A 108 8.00 -1.82 4.21
N MET A 109 9.23 -1.83 4.74
CA MET A 109 10.26 -0.86 4.38
C MET A 109 10.67 -0.96 2.90
N ALA A 110 10.88 -2.18 2.37
CA ALA A 110 11.20 -2.36 0.95
C ALA A 110 10.05 -1.91 0.02
N GLU A 111 8.80 -2.13 0.43
CA GLU A 111 7.64 -1.61 -0.30
C GLU A 111 7.59 -0.07 -0.27
N CYS A 112 7.92 0.54 0.87
CA CYS A 112 8.01 1.99 1.03
C CYS A 112 9.08 2.60 0.12
N GLU A 113 10.29 2.04 0.15
CA GLU A 113 11.43 2.45 -0.68
C GLU A 113 11.10 2.30 -2.17
N HIS A 114 10.40 1.23 -2.55
CA HIS A 114 9.96 1.07 -3.93
C HIS A 114 8.96 2.16 -4.35
N ALA A 115 7.96 2.45 -3.51
CA ALA A 115 6.97 3.48 -3.78
C ALA A 115 7.59 4.88 -3.90
N LEU A 116 8.44 5.25 -2.94
CA LEU A 116 9.01 6.60 -2.85
C LEU A 116 10.18 6.80 -3.82
N ASP A 117 11.16 5.89 -3.80
CA ASP A 117 12.44 6.13 -4.48
C ASP A 117 12.44 5.62 -5.93
N HIS A 118 11.76 4.50 -6.19
CA HIS A 118 11.77 3.89 -7.53
C HIS A 118 10.61 4.37 -8.40
N LEU A 119 9.43 4.57 -7.81
CA LEU A 119 8.24 5.02 -8.53
C LEU A 119 8.01 6.53 -8.42
N GLY A 120 8.67 7.22 -7.49
CA GLY A 120 8.53 8.67 -7.30
C GLY A 120 7.14 9.09 -6.82
N LEU A 121 6.43 8.22 -6.10
CA LEU A 121 5.11 8.55 -5.55
C LEU A 121 5.23 9.64 -4.48
N ARG A 122 4.20 10.49 -4.39
CA ARG A 122 4.14 11.52 -3.33
C ARG A 122 3.82 10.85 -2.00
N GLY A 123 4.74 10.95 -1.04
CA GLY A 123 4.57 10.38 0.30
C GLY A 123 3.76 11.26 1.24
N VAL A 124 2.81 10.65 1.96
CA VAL A 124 2.17 11.21 3.15
C VAL A 124 2.40 10.22 4.29
N VAL A 125 3.08 10.64 5.35
CA VAL A 125 3.36 9.77 6.49
C VAL A 125 2.33 10.03 7.60
N CYS A 126 1.70 8.95 8.04
CA CYS A 126 0.82 8.91 9.20
C CYS A 126 1.51 8.07 10.27
N ALA A 127 1.96 8.70 11.36
CA ALA A 127 2.47 7.96 12.51
C ALA A 127 1.31 7.24 13.21
N VAL A 128 1.45 5.93 13.39
CA VAL A 128 0.48 5.02 14.01
C VAL A 128 1.21 4.18 15.05
N GLY A 129 0.63 4.01 16.24
CA GLY A 129 1.32 3.43 17.40
C GLY A 129 0.39 2.57 18.20
#